data_AF-A0A842VF51-F1
#
_entry.id   AF-A0A842VF51-F1
#
_cell.length_a   1.000
_cell.length_b   1.000
_cell.length_c   1.000
_cell.angle_alpha   90.00
_cell.angle_beta   90.00
_cell.angle_gamma   90.00
#
_symmetry.space_group_name_H-M   'P 1'
#
loop_
_entity.id
_entity.type
_entity.pdbx_description
1 polymer ?
#
loop_
_entity_poly.entity_id
_entity_poly.type
_entity_poly.pdbx_seq_one_letter_code
_entity_poly.pdbx_strand_id
1 'polypeptide(L)'
;MEDTHFSNILKYTFLFSGLVALLLGLTFVFMTEFYLSITAWPYYDPFVSRILGAALLGLWLIKWLSFREKEWEKVKNIVIMIIF
;
A
#
# COMPACT_ATOMS: atom_id res chain seq x y z
N MET A 1 31.49 5.11 1.37
CA MET A 1 30.43 6.15 1.35
C MET A 1 29.59 5.86 0.13
N GLU A 2 28.68 4.90 0.27
CA GLU A 2 27.90 4.34 -0.83
C GLU A 2 26.66 5.24 -1.08
N ASP A 3 26.68 5.86 -2.26
CA ASP A 3 25.55 6.03 -3.17
C ASP A 3 24.31 6.77 -2.62
N THR A 4 24.44 8.08 -2.46
CA THR A 4 23.32 9.03 -2.31
C THR A 4 22.51 9.23 -3.60
N HIS A 5 22.49 8.26 -4.52
CA HIS A 5 21.61 8.26 -5.69
C HIS A 5 20.39 7.39 -5.40
N PHE A 6 19.28 8.05 -5.06
CA PHE A 6 17.97 7.41 -5.03
C PHE A 6 17.72 6.77 -6.40
N SER A 7 17.82 5.45 -6.48
CA SER A 7 17.61 4.73 -7.73
C SER A 7 16.20 5.04 -8.23
N ASN A 8 16.08 5.56 -9.45
CA ASN A 8 14.79 5.86 -10.08
C ASN A 8 13.85 4.64 -10.02
N ILE A 9 14.40 3.43 -10.07
CA ILE A 9 13.68 2.16 -9.95
C ILE A 9 12.92 2.07 -8.63
N LEU A 10 13.55 2.42 -7.51
CA LEU A 10 12.93 2.34 -6.19
C LEU A 10 11.74 3.29 -6.08
N LYS A 11 11.88 4.49 -6.63
CA LYS A 11 10.83 5.50 -6.69
C LYS A 11 9.62 5.02 -7.50
N TYR A 12 9.86 4.38 -8.65
CA TYR A 12 8.79 3.76 -9.43
C TYR A 12 8.14 2.57 -8.71
N THR A 13 8.90 1.74 -8.01
CA THR A 13 8.36 0.62 -7.21
C THR A 13 7.43 1.11 -6.09
N PHE A 14 7.80 2.19 -5.38
CA PHE A 14 6.93 2.79 -4.37
C PHE A 14 5.63 3.34 -4.97
N LEU A 15 5.73 4.02 -6.11
CA LEU A 15 4.55 4.58 -6.78
C LEU A 15 3.62 3.48 -7.31
N PHE A 16 4.18 2.48 -8.01
CA PHE A 16 3.40 1.37 -8.55
C PHE A 16 2.74 0.54 -7.46
N SER A 17 3.50 0.15 -6.43
CA SER A 17 2.95 -0.62 -5.31
C SER A 17 1.97 0.18 -4.45
N GLY A 18 2.14 1.51 -4.36
CA GLY A 18 1.14 2.40 -3.79
C GLY A 18 -0.15 2.41 -4.61
N LEU A 19 -0.06 2.56 -5.93
CA LEU A 19 -1.21 2.55 -6.83
C LEU A 19 -2.02 1.24 -6.71
N VAL A 20 -1.33 0.09 -6.67
CA VAL A 20 -1.96 -1.21 -6.46
C VAL A 20 -2.66 -1.28 -5.10
N ALA A 21 -2.04 -0.79 -4.04
CA ALA A 21 -2.65 -0.73 -2.71
C ALA A 21 -3.88 0.17 -2.68
N LEU A 22 -3.89 1.29 -3.42
CA LEU A 22 -5.06 2.15 -3.55
C LEU A 22 -6.21 1.42 -4.26
N LEU A 23 -5.95 0.82 -5.42
CA LEU A 23 -6.99 0.14 -6.20
C LEU A 23 -7.60 -1.03 -5.42
N LEU A 24 -6.75 -1.87 -4.81
CA LEU A 24 -7.22 -2.97 -3.98
C LEU A 24 -7.90 -2.48 -2.71
N GLY A 25 -7.33 -1.49 -2.02
CA GLY A 25 -7.93 -0.91 -0.83
C GLY A 25 -9.32 -0.35 -1.09
N LEU A 26 -9.49 0.40 -2.18
CA LEU A 26 -10.79 0.94 -2.58
C LEU A 26 -11.80 -0.18 -2.91
N THR A 27 -11.36 -1.19 -3.66
CA THR A 27 -12.18 -2.35 -4.03
C THR A 27 -12.64 -3.10 -2.79
N PHE A 28 -11.74 -3.36 -1.85
CA PHE A 28 -12.05 -4.09 -0.62
C PHE A 28 -12.86 -3.28 0.40
N VAL A 29 -12.84 -1.95 0.36
CA VAL A 29 -13.70 -1.11 1.24
C VAL A 29 -15.11 -0.97 0.68
N PHE A 30 -15.26 -0.70 -0.61
CA PHE A 30 -16.55 -0.36 -1.21
C PHE A 30 -17.24 -1.51 -1.96
N MET A 31 -16.47 -2.44 -2.52
CA MET A 31 -16.95 -3.50 -3.41
C MET A 31 -16.50 -4.89 -2.95
N THR A 32 -16.37 -5.08 -1.64
CA THR A 32 -15.90 -6.32 -1.02
C THR A 32 -16.73 -7.52 -1.45
N GLU A 33 -18.05 -7.39 -1.37
CA GLU A 33 -19.02 -8.44 -1.68
C GLU A 33 -18.95 -8.84 -3.16
N PHE A 34 -18.87 -7.85 -4.05
CA PHE A 34 -18.72 -8.07 -5.47
C PHE A 34 -17.40 -8.78 -5.81
N TYR A 35 -16.28 -8.31 -5.24
CA TYR A 35 -14.98 -8.92 -5.45
C TYR A 35 -14.91 -10.37 -4.95
N LEU A 36 -15.43 -10.63 -3.75
CA LEU A 36 -15.45 -11.98 -3.16
C LEU A 36 -16.38 -12.92 -3.95
N SER A 37 -17.49 -12.40 -4.49
CA SER A 37 -18.40 -13.18 -5.35
C SER A 37 -17.77 -13.61 -6.68
N ILE A 38 -16.97 -12.76 -7.32
CA ILE A 38 -16.30 -13.08 -8.59
C ILE A 38 -15.14 -14.05 -8.38
N THR A 39 -14.41 -13.89 -7.28
CA THR A 39 -13.24 -14.71 -6.98
C THR A 39 -13.61 -16.05 -6.33
N ALA A 40 -14.90 -16.30 -6.09
CA ALA A 40 -15.40 -17.45 -5.33
C ALA A 40 -14.70 -17.62 -3.97
N TRP A 41 -14.23 -16.51 -3.39
CA TRP A 41 -13.51 -16.53 -2.13
C TRP A 41 -14.51 -16.70 -0.97
N PRO A 42 -14.23 -17.55 0.03
CA PRO A 42 -15.16 -17.81 1.10
C PRO A 42 -15.48 -16.53 1.88
N TYR A 43 -16.73 -16.09 1.78
CA TYR A 43 -17.26 -14.91 2.45
C TYR A 43 -17.63 -15.27 3.90
N TYR A 44 -16.62 -15.39 4.76
CA TYR A 44 -16.84 -15.70 6.19
C TYR A 44 -17.33 -14.48 6.97
N ASP A 45 -16.69 -13.32 6.79
CA ASP A 45 -17.04 -12.08 7.49
C ASP A 45 -16.77 -10.84 6.61
N PRO A 46 -17.80 -10.07 6.24
CA PRO A 46 -17.67 -8.78 5.54
C PRO A 46 -16.67 -7.83 6.20
N PHE A 47 -16.62 -7.85 7.53
CA PHE A 47 -15.89 -6.88 8.33
C PHE A 47 -14.38 -7.04 8.18
N VAL A 48 -13.88 -8.28 8.18
CA VAL A 48 -12.46 -8.59 8.03
C VAL A 48 -11.93 -8.10 6.69
N SER A 49 -12.68 -8.34 5.61
CA SER A 49 -12.28 -7.91 4.28
C SER A 49 -12.32 -6.39 4.10
N ARG A 50 -13.25 -5.69 4.75
CA ARG A 50 -13.28 -4.20 4.78
C ARG A 50 -12.13 -3.62 5.61
N ILE A 51 -11.77 -4.23 6.74
CA ILE A 51 -10.58 -3.85 7.52
C ILE A 51 -9.32 -4.01 6.68
N LEU A 52 -9.19 -5.12 5.95
CA LEU A 52 -8.06 -5.35 5.06
C LEU A 52 -7.99 -4.27 3.96
N GLY A 53 -9.12 -3.88 3.39
CA GLY A 53 -9.20 -2.75 2.47
C GLY A 53 -8.75 -1.42 3.10
N ALA A 54 -9.18 -1.13 4.32
CA ALA A 54 -8.78 0.07 5.05
C ALA A 54 -7.26 0.08 5.36
N ALA A 55 -6.69 -1.08 5.72
CA ALA A 55 -5.25 -1.23 5.93
C ALA A 55 -4.46 -0.99 4.63
N LEU A 56 -4.95 -1.46 3.49
CA LEU A 56 -4.35 -1.21 2.17
C LEU A 56 -4.41 0.28 1.79
N LEU A 57 -5.50 0.98 2.10
CA LEU A 57 -5.57 2.44 1.93
C LEU A 57 -4.58 3.18 2.84
N GLY A 58 -4.40 2.71 4.09
CA GLY A 58 -3.37 3.21 4.99
C GLY A 58 -1.95 3.02 4.42
N LEU A 59 -1.67 1.84 3.88
CA LEU A 59 -0.40 1.56 3.19
C LEU A 59 -0.19 2.46 1.96
N TRP A 60 -1.25 2.74 1.19
CA TRP A 60 -1.17 3.69 0.09
C TRP A 60 -0.80 5.10 0.57
N LEU A 61 -1.45 5.61 1.63
CA LEU A 61 -1.14 6.93 2.20
C LEU A 61 0.32 7.02 2.63
N ILE A 62 0.84 5.98 3.29
CA ILE A 62 2.23 5.94 3.73
C ILE A 62 3.18 5.92 2.52
N LYS A 63 2.90 5.10 1.51
CA LYS A 63 3.72 5.05 0.27
C LYS A 63 3.68 6.36 -0.50
N TRP A 64 2.54 7.04 -0.52
CA TRP A 64 2.38 8.35 -1.13
C TRP A 64 3.21 9.41 -0.40
N LEU A 65 3.17 9.44 0.93
CA LEU A 65 4.00 10.33 1.74
C LEU A 65 5.50 10.07 1.50
N SER A 66 5.91 8.80 1.51
CA SER A 66 7.28 8.38 1.22
C SER A 66 7.75 8.77 -0.19
N PHE A 67 6.87 8.81 -1.18
CA PHE A 67 7.20 9.25 -2.54
C PHE A 67 7.41 10.77 -2.64
N ARG A 68 6.74 11.55 -1.80
CA ARG A 68 6.86 13.02 -1.80
C ARG A 68 8.14 13.50 -1.13
N GLU A 69 8.69 12.71 -0.20
CA GLU A 69 9.90 13.08 0.51
C GLU A 69 11.13 12.91 -0.38
N LYS A 70 11.94 13.96 -0.49
CA LYS A 70 13.16 13.97 -1.31
C LYS A 70 14.38 13.37 -0.58
N GLU A 71 14.29 13.22 0.74
CA GLU A 71 15.36 12.76 1.61
C GLU A 71 15.15 11.29 2.00
N TRP A 72 16.07 10.42 1.57
CA TRP A 72 16.00 8.98 1.82
C TRP A 72 16.05 8.61 3.30
N GLU A 73 16.73 9.38 4.15
CA GLU A 73 16.79 9.10 5.59
C GLU A 73 15.42 9.13 6.26
N LYS A 74 14.55 10.06 5.87
CA LYS A 74 13.18 10.15 6.38
C LYS A 74 12.31 9.00 5.87
N VAL A 75 12.46 8.63 4.60
CA VAL A 75 11.73 7.49 4.01
C VAL A 75 12.15 6.18 4.66
N LYS A 76 13.44 5.98 4.92
CA LYS A 76 13.98 4.79 5.57
C LYS A 76 13.35 4.56 6.94
N ASN A 77 13.20 5.62 7.75
CA ASN A 77 12.57 5.51 9.07
C ASN A 77 11.10 5.08 8.98
N ILE A 78 10.35 5.63 8.01
CA ILE A 78 8.95 5.27 7.77
C ILE A 78 8.84 3.80 7.34
N VAL A 79 9.75 3.34 6.46
CA VAL A 79 9.75 1.96 5.96
C VAL A 79 10.13 0.96 7.06
N ILE A 80 11.15 1.27 7.87
CA ILE A 80 11.56 0.43 9.00
C ILE A 80 10.42 0.31 10.02
N MET A 81 9.70 1.40 10.29
CA MET A 81 8.53 1.39 11.19
C MET A 81 7.38 0.49 10.70
N ILE A 82 7.30 0.17 9.40
CA ILE A 82 6.28 -0.76 8.86
C ILE A 82 6.74 -2.22 8.98
N ILE A 83 8.05 -2.47 8.98
CA ILE A 83 8.62 -3.83 8.96
C ILE A 83 8.83 -4.39 10.38
N PHE A 84 8.95 -3.52 11.39
CA PHE A 84 9.08 -3.86 12.82
C PHE A 84 7.77 -3.66 13.57
#